data_AF-G5AFY4-F1
#
_entry.id   AF-G5AFY4-F1
#
_cell.length_a   1.000
_cell.length_b   1.000
_cell.length_c   1.000
_cell.angle_alpha   90.00
_cell.angle_beta   90.00
_cell.angle_gamma   90.00
#
_symmetry.space_group_name_H-M   'P 1'
#
loop_
_entity.id
_entity.type
_entity.pdbx_description
1 polymer ?
#
loop_
_entity_poly.entity_id
_entity_poly.type
_entity_poly.pdbx_seq_one_letter_code
_entity_poly.pdbx_strand_id
1 'polypeptide(L)'
;MPSPLLVVELVLLHQQHGAALEDLGHLVADYLGPDRNLPLSHACNFGSMTLLDWMWGCSSISTTGRSPHWSLTNYLRSNPNYYQYQFHESMLAAAGKGDLRVIKWLMKHFSGCEVPVTVVEIAAERGRLDILQFLLEHDASHRVEEGSSRKKRKMGTEEGDALPNDDEKDGGNVVRWDGEGITKALQVKRHDIARFLYEKTPHGVRAATFRIADNFPAV
;
A
#
# COMPACT_ATOMS: atom_id res chain seq x y z
N MET A 1 13.82 4.80 15.98
CA MET A 1 14.72 5.41 14.97
C MET A 1 14.68 4.52 13.74
N PRO A 2 14.46 5.03 12.52
CA PRO A 2 14.57 4.21 11.31
C PRO A 2 15.98 3.63 11.20
N SER A 3 16.09 2.39 10.72
CA SER A 3 17.38 1.72 10.54
C SER A 3 18.23 2.45 9.50
N PRO A 4 19.55 2.57 9.72
CA PRO A 4 20.43 3.20 8.74
C PRO A 4 20.45 2.41 7.44
N LEU A 5 20.59 3.11 6.31
CA LEU A 5 20.75 2.47 5.01
C LEU A 5 22.05 1.63 5.00
N LEU A 6 22.07 0.53 4.25
CA LEU A 6 23.22 -0.38 4.20
C LEU A 6 24.54 0.31 3.79
N VAL A 7 24.47 1.36 2.96
CA VAL A 7 25.62 2.20 2.62
C VAL A 7 26.17 2.96 3.83
N VAL A 8 25.30 3.40 4.73
CA VAL A 8 25.68 4.10 5.97
C VAL A 8 26.27 3.11 6.96
N GLU A 9 25.68 1.92 7.09
CA GLU A 9 26.27 0.85 7.91
C GLU A 9 27.69 0.51 7.45
N LEU A 10 27.91 0.36 6.14
CA LEU A 10 29.24 0.08 5.59
C LEU A 10 30.25 1.20 5.84
N VAL A 11 29.82 2.46 5.76
CA VAL A 11 30.68 3.63 6.05
C VAL A 11 30.99 3.72 7.55
N LEU A 12 30.00 3.48 8.42
CA LEU A 12 30.18 3.50 9.87
C LEU A 12 31.04 2.33 10.36
N LEU A 13 30.94 1.16 9.75
CA LEU A 13 31.78 -0.02 10.04
C LEU A 13 33.27 0.21 9.73
N HIS A 14 33.59 1.06 8.75
CA HIS A 14 34.98 1.38 8.39
C HIS A 14 35.61 2.46 9.27
N GLN A 15 34.85 3.09 10.18
CA GLN A 15 35.34 4.16 11.06
C GLN A 15 35.64 3.60 12.45
N GLN A 16 36.87 3.82 12.94
CA GLN A 16 37.35 3.33 14.25
C GLN A 16 36.54 3.84 15.47
N HIS A 17 35.68 4.86 15.30
CA HIS A 17 34.86 5.46 16.37
C HIS A 17 33.34 5.33 16.08
N GLY A 18 32.91 4.28 15.38
CA GLY A 18 31.53 4.10 14.92
C GLY A 18 30.43 4.28 15.98
N ALA A 19 30.69 3.91 17.24
CA ALA A 19 29.71 4.03 18.33
C ALA A 19 29.36 5.49 18.69
N ALA A 20 30.28 6.45 18.49
CA ALA A 20 30.01 7.88 18.70
C ALA A 20 29.30 8.54 17.50
N LEU A 21 29.25 7.85 16.35
CA LEU A 21 28.61 8.31 15.12
C LEU A 21 27.22 7.71 14.90
N GLU A 22 26.75 6.79 15.75
CA GLU A 22 25.39 6.25 15.65
C GLU A 22 24.34 7.38 15.69
N ASP A 23 24.56 8.37 16.56
CA ASP A 23 23.76 9.59 16.63
C ASP A 23 23.84 10.43 15.35
N LEU A 24 24.94 10.37 14.60
CA LEU A 24 25.11 11.04 13.30
C LEU A 24 24.63 10.20 12.11
N GLY A 25 24.25 8.93 12.33
CA GLY A 25 23.85 8.01 11.28
C GLY A 25 22.68 8.54 10.44
N HIS A 26 21.75 9.27 11.06
CA HIS A 26 20.64 9.91 10.36
C HIS A 26 21.07 11.07 9.46
N LEU A 27 22.04 11.89 9.89
CA LEU A 27 22.62 12.99 9.09
C LEU A 27 23.47 12.46 7.94
N VAL A 28 24.24 11.40 8.19
CA VAL A 28 25.01 10.70 7.15
C VAL A 28 24.07 10.01 6.18
N ALA A 29 22.96 9.42 6.64
CA ALA A 29 21.93 8.86 5.79
C ALA A 29 21.15 9.92 4.99
N ASP A 30 20.95 11.12 5.53
CA ASP A 30 20.34 12.24 4.79
C ASP A 30 21.30 12.82 3.72
N TYR A 31 22.61 12.77 4.00
CA TYR A 31 23.64 13.22 3.05
C TYR A 31 23.96 12.18 1.96
N LEU A 32 24.14 10.91 2.34
CA LEU A 32 24.41 9.78 1.46
C LEU A 32 23.12 9.10 0.95
N GLY A 33 21.97 9.63 1.34
CA GLY A 33 20.67 9.07 1.02
C GLY A 33 20.41 9.02 -0.48
N PRO A 34 19.36 8.29 -0.89
CA PRO A 34 18.90 8.32 -2.28
C PRO A 34 18.63 9.75 -2.74
N ASP A 35 18.65 9.97 -4.06
CA ASP A 35 18.39 11.28 -4.67
C ASP A 35 17.15 11.94 -4.04
N ARG A 36 17.25 13.23 -3.73
CA ARG A 36 16.15 14.05 -3.20
C ARG A 36 14.93 14.04 -4.12
N ASN A 37 15.16 13.76 -5.40
CA ASN A 37 14.14 13.61 -6.44
C ASN A 37 13.62 12.19 -6.61
N LEU A 38 14.06 11.20 -5.81
CA LEU A 38 13.59 9.83 -5.93
C LEU A 38 12.16 9.71 -5.36
N PRO A 39 11.13 9.44 -6.19
CA PRO A 39 9.79 9.17 -5.70
C PRO A 39 9.71 7.77 -5.09
N LEU A 40 8.76 7.56 -4.17
CA LEU A 40 8.57 6.27 -3.50
C LEU A 40 8.27 5.14 -4.50
N SER A 41 7.56 5.44 -5.59
CA SER A 41 7.20 4.48 -6.64
C SER A 41 8.42 3.92 -7.35
N HIS A 42 9.43 4.76 -7.59
CA HIS A 42 10.69 4.29 -8.13
C HIS A 42 11.46 3.50 -7.08
N ALA A 43 11.38 3.87 -5.80
CA ALA A 43 11.99 3.09 -4.73
C ALA A 43 11.38 1.68 -4.58
N CYS A 44 10.06 1.54 -4.79
CA CYS A 44 9.37 0.25 -4.84
C CYS A 44 9.93 -0.67 -5.93
N ASN A 45 10.54 -0.14 -7.00
CA ASN A 45 11.23 -0.95 -7.97
C ASN A 45 12.52 -1.59 -7.43
N PHE A 46 13.16 -1.05 -6.39
CA PHE A 46 14.35 -1.68 -5.84
C PHE A 46 14.04 -2.85 -4.89
N GLY A 47 12.78 -2.98 -4.41
CA GLY A 47 12.38 -4.05 -3.49
C GLY A 47 13.05 -3.99 -2.11
N SER A 48 13.69 -2.86 -1.78
CA SER A 48 14.40 -2.67 -0.51
C SER A 48 13.46 -2.11 0.56
N MET A 49 13.06 -2.95 1.52
CA MET A 49 12.20 -2.52 2.63
C MET A 49 12.86 -1.45 3.50
N THR A 50 14.17 -1.56 3.74
CA THR A 50 14.94 -0.58 4.52
C THR A 50 14.94 0.79 3.84
N LEU A 51 14.98 0.82 2.51
CA LEU A 51 14.87 2.07 1.74
C LEU A 51 13.46 2.67 1.88
N LEU A 52 12.41 1.86 1.79
CA LEU A 52 11.02 2.32 1.96
C LEU A 52 10.77 2.83 3.38
N ASP A 53 11.24 2.11 4.40
CA ASP A 53 11.15 2.52 5.81
C ASP A 53 11.91 3.82 6.07
N TRP A 54 13.09 3.98 5.45
CA TRP A 54 13.87 5.22 5.54
C TRP A 54 13.13 6.39 4.88
N MET A 55 12.66 6.22 3.63
CA MET A 55 11.91 7.27 2.91
C MET A 55 10.63 7.66 3.64
N TRP A 56 9.97 6.69 4.28
CA TRP A 56 8.80 6.92 5.12
C TRP A 56 9.17 7.64 6.43
N GLY A 57 10.27 7.26 7.07
CA GLY A 57 10.77 7.90 8.29
C GLY A 57 11.18 9.36 8.09
N CYS A 58 11.72 9.69 6.91
CA CYS A 58 12.05 11.06 6.50
C CYS A 58 10.81 11.91 6.15
N SER A 59 9.62 11.31 6.05
CA SER A 59 8.40 12.03 5.68
C SER A 59 7.69 12.63 6.89
N SER A 60 7.50 13.94 6.87
CA SER A 60 6.82 14.66 7.96
C SER A 60 5.30 14.68 7.75
N ILE A 61 4.56 14.40 8.83
CA ILE A 61 3.09 14.46 8.85
C ILE A 61 2.61 15.91 8.86
N SER A 62 3.29 16.75 9.64
CA SER A 62 2.97 18.17 9.78
C SER A 62 3.82 19.02 8.86
N THR A 63 3.21 20.07 8.32
CA THR A 63 3.89 21.13 7.57
C THR A 63 4.92 21.89 8.41
N THR A 64 4.76 21.91 9.74
CA THR A 64 5.67 22.56 10.71
C THR A 64 6.88 21.72 11.09
N GLY A 65 6.81 20.40 10.91
CA GLY A 65 7.92 19.48 11.17
C GLY A 65 8.76 19.18 9.92
N ARG A 66 8.60 19.97 8.84
CA ARG A 66 9.36 19.78 7.61
C ARG A 66 10.79 20.26 7.82
N SER A 67 11.75 19.50 7.28
CA SER A 67 13.09 20.02 7.13
C SER A 67 13.06 21.26 6.21
N PRO A 68 13.95 22.24 6.42
CA PRO A 68 14.06 23.41 5.54
C PRO A 68 14.56 23.04 4.14
N HIS A 69 15.11 21.83 3.97
CA HIS A 69 15.57 21.34 2.69
C HIS A 69 14.44 20.68 1.90
N TRP A 70 14.40 20.98 0.60
CA TRP A 70 13.44 20.38 -0.32
C TRP A 70 13.85 18.94 -0.66
N SER A 71 12.91 17.99 -0.53
CA SER A 71 13.02 16.61 -1.02
C SER A 71 11.62 16.01 -1.21
N LEU A 72 11.43 15.14 -2.21
CA LEU A 72 10.14 14.49 -2.44
C LEU A 72 9.69 13.61 -1.26
N THR A 73 10.63 13.00 -0.54
CA THR A 73 10.37 12.20 0.67
C THR A 73 9.75 13.04 1.79
N ASN A 74 10.21 14.28 1.99
CA ASN A 74 9.67 15.20 2.99
C ASN A 74 8.19 15.55 2.71
N TYR A 75 7.81 15.65 1.43
CA TYR A 75 6.44 15.99 1.04
C TYR A 75 5.47 14.81 1.01
N LEU A 76 5.96 13.58 1.11
CA LEU A 76 5.16 12.35 0.95
C LEU A 76 3.88 12.33 1.78
N ARG A 77 3.95 12.67 3.07
CA ARG A 77 2.82 12.61 4.00
C ARG A 77 2.16 13.97 4.27
N SER A 78 2.82 15.07 3.94
CA SER A 78 2.32 16.42 4.20
C SER A 78 1.38 16.94 3.11
N ASN A 79 1.49 16.43 1.89
CA ASN A 79 0.64 16.82 0.77
C ASN A 79 -0.34 15.69 0.41
N PRO A 80 -1.67 15.88 0.60
CA PRO A 80 -2.67 14.84 0.34
C PRO A 80 -2.70 14.34 -1.12
N ASN A 81 -2.53 15.24 -2.08
CA ASN A 81 -2.57 14.89 -3.51
C ASN A 81 -1.35 14.05 -3.89
N TYR A 82 -0.16 14.47 -3.42
CA TYR A 82 1.06 13.72 -3.66
C TYR A 82 1.04 12.38 -2.92
N TYR A 83 0.48 12.32 -1.72
CA TYR A 83 0.28 11.08 -0.96
C TYR A 83 -0.54 10.05 -1.75
N GLN A 84 -1.71 10.45 -2.26
CA GLN A 84 -2.55 9.57 -3.07
C GLN A 84 -1.90 9.17 -4.40
N TYR A 85 -1.31 10.13 -5.12
CA TYR A 85 -0.59 9.86 -6.36
C TYR A 85 0.56 8.87 -6.13
N GLN A 86 1.33 9.07 -5.06
CA GLN A 86 2.46 8.23 -4.78
C GLN A 86 2.03 6.81 -4.40
N PHE A 87 0.93 6.66 -3.66
CA PHE A 87 0.33 5.35 -3.40
C PHE A 87 -0.07 4.65 -4.70
N HIS A 88 -0.80 5.33 -5.57
CA HIS A 88 -1.25 4.81 -6.87
C HIS A 88 -0.08 4.26 -7.70
N GLU A 89 0.95 5.09 -7.92
CA GLU A 89 2.12 4.70 -8.71
C GLU A 89 2.95 3.59 -8.05
N SER A 90 3.05 3.59 -6.72
CA SER A 90 3.80 2.57 -5.98
C SER A 90 3.11 1.22 -6.04
N MET A 91 1.77 1.20 -5.95
CA MET A 91 0.98 -0.01 -6.09
C MET A 91 1.10 -0.60 -7.50
N LEU A 92 1.09 0.24 -8.53
CA LEU A 92 1.32 -0.19 -9.92
C LEU A 92 2.70 -0.79 -10.11
N ALA A 93 3.75 -0.12 -9.62
CA ALA A 93 5.11 -0.64 -9.69
C ALA A 93 5.26 -2.00 -8.98
N ALA A 94 4.69 -2.12 -7.77
CA ALA A 94 4.74 -3.34 -6.98
C ALA A 94 3.95 -4.50 -7.64
N ALA A 95 2.75 -4.24 -8.17
CA ALA A 95 1.96 -5.22 -8.92
C ALA A 95 2.67 -5.64 -10.22
N GLY A 96 3.27 -4.68 -10.93
CA GLY A 96 4.12 -4.90 -12.10
C GLY A 96 5.40 -5.68 -11.81
N LYS A 97 5.86 -5.79 -10.55
CA LYS A 97 6.92 -6.73 -10.17
C LYS A 97 6.38 -8.03 -9.57
N GLY A 98 5.12 -8.00 -9.13
CA GLY A 98 4.53 -9.02 -8.30
C GLY A 98 5.21 -9.10 -6.92
N ASP A 99 5.62 -7.97 -6.36
CA ASP A 99 6.22 -7.94 -5.03
C ASP A 99 5.16 -7.77 -3.95
N LEU A 100 4.68 -8.90 -3.43
CA LEU A 100 3.69 -8.92 -2.35
C LEU A 100 4.21 -8.24 -1.07
N ARG A 101 5.53 -8.22 -0.82
CA ARG A 101 6.09 -7.60 0.40
C ARG A 101 5.93 -6.09 0.35
N VAL A 102 6.20 -5.49 -0.82
CA VAL A 102 6.01 -4.06 -1.03
C VAL A 102 4.52 -3.69 -0.95
N ILE A 103 3.62 -4.50 -1.54
CA ILE A 103 2.16 -4.25 -1.44
C ILE A 103 1.68 -4.28 0.01
N LYS A 104 2.12 -5.29 0.79
CA LYS A 104 1.81 -5.38 2.24
C LYS A 104 2.27 -4.14 2.99
N TRP A 105 3.45 -3.64 2.67
CA TRP A 105 4.00 -2.44 3.27
C TRP A 105 3.20 -1.19 2.89
N LEU A 106 2.87 -1.01 1.59
CA LEU A 106 2.07 0.11 1.11
C LEU A 106 0.69 0.14 1.79
N MET A 107 -0.01 -1.00 1.85
CA MET A 107 -1.33 -1.11 2.48
C MET A 107 -1.32 -0.88 3.99
N LYS A 108 -0.17 -1.11 4.66
CA LYS A 108 0.01 -0.88 6.10
C LYS A 108 0.33 0.58 6.42
N HIS A 109 1.11 1.24 5.57
CA HIS A 109 1.61 2.60 5.82
C HIS A 109 0.66 3.66 5.27
N PHE A 110 -0.01 3.38 4.15
CA PHE A 110 -1.01 4.27 3.57
C PHE A 110 -2.40 3.99 4.13
N SER A 111 -3.20 5.04 4.31
CA SER A 111 -4.58 4.99 4.80
C SER A 111 -5.44 5.95 3.99
N GLY A 112 -6.71 5.62 3.79
CA GLY A 112 -7.67 6.44 3.05
C GLY A 112 -7.34 6.57 1.57
N CYS A 113 -6.56 5.62 1.04
CA CYS A 113 -6.20 5.56 -0.37
C CYS A 113 -7.04 4.52 -1.10
N GLU A 114 -7.19 4.72 -2.41
CA GLU A 114 -7.87 3.78 -3.29
C GLU A 114 -6.85 3.01 -4.12
N VAL A 115 -6.94 1.68 -4.10
CA VAL A 115 -6.15 0.82 -4.97
C VAL A 115 -6.80 0.83 -6.36
N PRO A 116 -6.05 1.23 -7.41
CA PRO A 116 -6.62 1.33 -8.74
C PRO A 116 -6.89 -0.07 -9.34
N VAL A 117 -7.91 -0.13 -10.19
CA VAL A 117 -8.32 -1.35 -10.91
C VAL A 117 -7.17 -1.97 -11.72
N THR A 118 -6.33 -1.12 -12.30
CA THR A 118 -5.16 -1.51 -13.08
C THR A 118 -4.18 -2.39 -12.28
N VAL A 119 -4.13 -2.26 -10.94
CA VAL A 119 -3.35 -3.18 -10.09
C VAL A 119 -3.94 -4.59 -10.09
N VAL A 120 -5.27 -4.72 -10.03
CA VAL A 120 -6.00 -6.00 -10.10
C VAL A 120 -5.80 -6.63 -11.48
N GLU A 121 -5.94 -5.86 -12.55
CA GLU A 121 -5.70 -6.31 -13.92
C GLU A 121 -4.26 -6.83 -14.11
N ILE A 122 -3.25 -6.07 -13.68
CA ILE A 122 -1.84 -6.46 -13.79
C ILE A 122 -1.55 -7.72 -12.95
N ALA A 123 -2.11 -7.82 -11.74
CA ALA A 123 -1.94 -9.00 -10.90
C ALA A 123 -2.61 -10.23 -11.54
N ALA A 124 -3.78 -10.07 -12.14
CA ALA A 124 -4.50 -11.13 -12.85
C ALA A 124 -3.75 -11.59 -14.11
N GLU A 125 -3.28 -10.66 -14.93
CA GLU A 125 -2.47 -10.94 -16.12
C GLU A 125 -1.17 -11.67 -15.76
N ARG A 126 -0.51 -11.27 -14.66
CA ARG A 126 0.73 -11.92 -14.20
C ARG A 126 0.50 -13.23 -13.46
N GLY A 127 -0.74 -13.63 -13.26
CA GLY A 127 -1.06 -14.88 -12.58
C GLY A 127 -0.81 -14.86 -11.07
N ARG A 128 -0.83 -13.67 -10.44
CA ARG A 128 -0.48 -13.42 -9.03
C ARG A 128 -1.70 -13.47 -8.12
N LEU A 129 -2.21 -14.69 -7.94
CA LEU A 129 -3.34 -14.96 -7.04
C LEU A 129 -3.05 -14.53 -5.59
N ASP A 130 -1.79 -14.64 -5.16
CA ASP A 130 -1.31 -14.22 -3.84
C ASP A 130 -1.56 -12.74 -3.55
N ILE A 131 -1.38 -11.88 -4.57
CA ILE A 131 -1.65 -10.44 -4.46
C ILE A 131 -3.15 -10.17 -4.43
N LEU A 132 -3.91 -10.82 -5.32
CA LEU A 132 -5.36 -10.65 -5.39
C LEU A 132 -6.07 -11.08 -4.10
N GLN A 133 -5.66 -12.21 -3.52
CA GLN A 133 -6.18 -12.68 -2.24
C GLN A 133 -5.86 -11.68 -1.11
N PHE A 134 -4.63 -11.18 -1.05
CA PHE A 134 -4.24 -10.20 -0.05
C PHE A 134 -5.02 -8.89 -0.17
N LEU A 135 -5.23 -8.39 -1.40
CA LEU A 135 -6.01 -7.18 -1.64
C LEU A 135 -7.46 -7.36 -1.18
N LEU A 136 -8.07 -8.52 -1.43
CA LEU A 136 -9.43 -8.82 -1.00
C LEU A 136 -9.57 -8.88 0.54
N GLU A 137 -8.62 -9.52 1.22
CA GLU A 137 -8.60 -9.62 2.69
C GLU A 137 -8.43 -8.24 3.39
N HIS A 138 -7.78 -7.29 2.69
CA HIS A 138 -7.48 -5.95 3.21
C HIS A 138 -8.33 -4.84 2.59
N ASP A 139 -9.34 -5.18 1.81
CA ASP A 139 -10.26 -4.21 1.24
C ASP A 139 -11.23 -3.70 2.31
N ALA A 140 -11.15 -2.40 2.59
CA ALA A 140 -12.03 -1.75 3.55
C ALA A 140 -13.50 -1.77 3.13
N SER A 141 -13.80 -1.91 1.83
CA SER A 141 -15.18 -2.01 1.33
C SER A 141 -15.92 -3.23 1.90
N HIS A 142 -15.20 -4.35 2.06
CA HIS A 142 -15.76 -5.61 2.56
C HIS A 142 -15.87 -5.68 4.09
N ARG A 143 -15.12 -4.85 4.84
CA ARG A 143 -15.17 -4.85 6.32
C ARG A 143 -16.44 -4.20 6.88
N VAL A 144 -17.05 -3.27 6.13
CA VAL A 144 -18.25 -2.53 6.58
C VAL A 144 -19.48 -3.46 6.68
N GLU A 145 -19.56 -4.49 5.84
CA GLU A 145 -20.71 -5.41 5.83
C GLU A 145 -20.73 -6.37 7.04
N GLU A 146 -19.57 -6.80 7.54
CA GLU A 146 -19.48 -7.72 8.69
C GLU A 146 -19.66 -7.02 10.05
N GLY A 147 -19.35 -5.72 10.15
CA GLY A 147 -19.44 -4.95 11.40
C GLY A 147 -20.87 -4.59 11.82
N SER A 148 -21.82 -4.54 10.88
CA SER A 148 -23.20 -4.09 11.14
C SER A 148 -24.04 -5.10 11.96
N SER A 149 -23.60 -6.37 12.02
CA SER A 149 -24.32 -7.42 12.77
C SER A 149 -23.96 -7.50 14.27
N ARG A 150 -22.91 -6.82 14.75
CA ARG A 150 -22.49 -6.86 16.18
C ARG A 150 -22.96 -5.68 17.04
N LYS A 151 -23.46 -4.58 16.46
CA LYS A 151 -23.80 -3.35 17.20
C LYS A 151 -25.23 -3.30 17.77
N LYS A 152 -25.86 -4.45 18.03
CA LYS A 152 -27.21 -4.53 18.63
C LYS A 152 -27.21 -5.36 19.91
N ARG A 153 -26.36 -5.04 20.89
CA ARG A 153 -26.48 -5.51 22.28
C ARG A 153 -25.51 -4.82 23.25
N LYS A 154 -25.83 -3.59 23.67
CA LYS A 154 -25.96 -3.25 25.10
C LYS A 154 -26.49 -1.82 25.25
N MET A 155 -27.73 -1.75 25.73
CA MET A 155 -28.30 -0.59 26.41
C MET A 155 -27.74 -0.64 27.85
N GLY A 156 -27.21 0.48 28.33
CA GLY A 156 -26.68 0.61 29.69
C GLY A 156 -26.09 2.00 29.87
N THR A 157 -26.91 2.86 30.47
CA THR A 157 -26.63 4.19 31.02
C THR A 157 -25.27 4.29 31.71
N GLU A 158 -24.51 5.35 31.42
CA GLU A 158 -23.95 6.28 32.42
C GLU A 158 -23.16 7.41 31.74
N GLU A 159 -23.38 8.62 32.24
CA GLU A 159 -22.76 9.87 31.85
C GLU A 159 -21.30 9.93 32.33
N GLY A 160 -20.42 10.45 31.49
CA GLY A 160 -19.03 10.69 31.86
C GLY A 160 -18.29 11.42 30.73
N ASP A 161 -17.89 12.66 31.02
CA ASP A 161 -17.07 13.51 30.15
C ASP A 161 -15.79 12.78 29.72
N ALA A 162 -15.72 12.42 28.44
CA ALA A 162 -14.51 11.93 27.81
C ALA A 162 -14.29 12.71 26.51
N LEU A 163 -13.12 13.37 26.45
CA LEU A 163 -12.55 14.01 25.28
C LEU A 163 -12.69 13.12 24.04
N PRO A 164 -12.93 13.69 22.84
CA PRO A 164 -12.94 12.90 21.61
C PRO A 164 -11.56 12.26 21.43
N ASN A 165 -11.49 10.94 21.54
CA ASN A 165 -10.30 10.17 21.23
C ASN A 165 -10.00 10.33 19.74
N ASP A 166 -8.84 10.90 19.41
CA ASP A 166 -8.31 11.07 18.04
C ASP A 166 -7.92 9.74 17.35
N ASP A 167 -8.53 8.60 17.73
CA ASP A 167 -8.16 7.26 17.25
C ASP A 167 -9.06 6.73 16.13
N GLU A 168 -10.08 7.46 15.68
CA GLU A 168 -10.94 7.08 14.56
C GLU A 168 -10.50 7.73 13.23
N LYS A 169 -9.28 7.43 12.81
CA LYS A 169 -8.86 7.56 11.40
C LYS A 169 -8.78 6.18 10.74
N ASP A 170 -9.77 5.33 10.99
CA ASP A 170 -9.91 4.03 10.31
C ASP A 170 -10.51 4.20 8.90
N GLY A 171 -9.91 5.09 8.12
CA GLY A 171 -10.09 5.12 6.68
C GLY A 171 -9.22 4.00 6.10
N GLY A 172 -9.70 2.76 6.15
CA GLY A 172 -9.01 1.67 5.48
C GLY A 172 -8.87 1.94 3.97
N ASN A 173 -7.89 1.31 3.33
CA ASN A 173 -7.73 1.45 1.87
C ASN A 173 -8.83 0.66 1.15
N VAL A 174 -9.43 1.28 0.13
CA VAL A 174 -10.50 0.66 -0.66
C VAL A 174 -9.90 0.10 -1.94
N VAL A 175 -10.26 -1.12 -2.31
CA VAL A 175 -9.82 -1.73 -3.56
C VAL A 175 -10.94 -1.61 -4.60
N ARG A 176 -10.62 -1.02 -5.76
CA ARG A 176 -11.57 -0.99 -6.87
C ARG A 176 -11.45 -2.27 -7.69
N TRP A 177 -12.50 -3.07 -7.68
CA TRP A 177 -12.62 -4.29 -8.49
C TRP A 177 -13.41 -4.02 -9.77
N ASP A 178 -13.05 -4.69 -10.86
CA ASP A 178 -13.73 -4.55 -12.13
C ASP A 178 -13.83 -5.88 -12.90
N GLY A 179 -14.51 -5.85 -14.05
CA GLY A 179 -14.67 -7.01 -14.93
C GLY A 179 -13.51 -7.22 -15.90
N GLU A 180 -12.69 -6.22 -16.18
CA GLU A 180 -11.58 -6.31 -17.14
C GLU A 180 -10.48 -7.25 -16.63
N GLY A 181 -10.23 -7.27 -15.31
CA GLY A 181 -9.33 -8.24 -14.69
C GLY A 181 -9.65 -9.71 -15.01
N ILE A 182 -10.94 -10.06 -15.15
CA ILE A 182 -11.36 -11.42 -15.55
C ILE A 182 -10.95 -11.70 -16.99
N THR A 183 -11.15 -10.74 -17.90
CA THR A 183 -10.78 -10.89 -19.31
C THR A 183 -9.27 -11.06 -19.49
N LYS A 184 -8.48 -10.32 -18.72
CA LYS A 184 -7.01 -10.43 -18.69
C LYS A 184 -6.55 -11.81 -18.19
N ALA A 185 -7.16 -12.31 -17.11
CA ALA A 185 -6.88 -13.66 -16.62
C ALA A 185 -7.20 -14.74 -17.67
N LEU A 186 -8.31 -14.58 -18.41
CA LEU A 186 -8.70 -15.51 -19.48
C LEU A 186 -7.76 -15.44 -20.69
N GLN A 187 -7.27 -14.27 -21.08
CA GLN A 187 -6.26 -14.13 -22.13
C GLN A 187 -4.98 -14.92 -21.81
N VAL A 188 -4.60 -14.95 -20.53
CA VAL A 188 -3.43 -15.69 -20.03
C VAL A 188 -3.78 -17.16 -19.71
N LYS A 189 -5.01 -17.61 -19.99
CA LYS A 189 -5.53 -18.96 -19.73
C LYS A 189 -5.47 -19.37 -18.25
N ARG A 190 -5.57 -18.40 -17.34
CA ARG A 190 -5.59 -18.59 -15.88
C ARG A 190 -7.02 -18.63 -15.37
N HIS A 191 -7.66 -19.77 -15.60
CA HIS A 191 -9.07 -20.01 -15.23
C HIS A 191 -9.29 -20.00 -13.71
N ASP A 192 -8.27 -20.32 -12.92
CA ASP A 192 -8.25 -20.24 -11.46
C ASP A 192 -8.49 -18.81 -10.97
N ILE A 193 -7.76 -17.85 -11.55
CA ILE A 193 -7.88 -16.43 -11.20
C ILE A 193 -9.18 -15.83 -11.73
N ALA A 194 -9.58 -16.20 -12.96
CA ALA A 194 -10.85 -15.78 -13.52
C ALA A 194 -12.04 -16.24 -12.65
N ARG A 195 -12.00 -17.50 -12.17
CA ARG A 195 -13.00 -18.03 -11.24
C ARG A 195 -12.98 -17.29 -9.90
N PHE A 196 -11.78 -17.08 -9.34
CA PHE A 196 -11.63 -16.34 -8.07
C PHE A 196 -12.24 -14.94 -8.16
N LEU A 197 -11.88 -14.16 -9.19
CA LEU A 197 -12.43 -12.82 -9.40
C LEU A 197 -13.95 -12.86 -9.59
N TYR A 198 -14.46 -13.81 -10.39
CA TYR A 198 -15.90 -13.97 -10.61
C TYR A 198 -16.68 -14.28 -9.31
N GLU A 199 -16.15 -15.15 -8.44
CA GLU A 199 -16.80 -15.52 -7.19
C GLU A 199 -16.73 -14.42 -6.12
N LYS A 200 -15.67 -13.61 -6.15
CA LYS A 200 -15.34 -12.67 -5.06
C LYS A 200 -15.67 -11.22 -5.34
N THR A 201 -16.06 -10.83 -6.55
CA THR A 201 -16.52 -9.47 -6.86
C THR A 201 -18.05 -9.38 -6.86
N PRO A 202 -18.72 -9.02 -5.76
CA PRO A 202 -20.11 -8.59 -5.78
C PRO A 202 -20.16 -7.13 -6.27
N HIS A 203 -21.17 -6.79 -7.08
CA HIS A 203 -21.49 -5.44 -7.59
C HIS A 203 -20.75 -5.00 -8.87
N GLY A 204 -21.38 -5.29 -10.02
CA GLY A 204 -21.11 -4.61 -11.31
C GLY A 204 -20.71 -5.53 -12.46
N VAL A 205 -20.04 -6.65 -12.18
CA VAL A 205 -19.47 -7.54 -13.21
C VAL A 205 -20.53 -8.36 -13.94
N ARG A 206 -21.72 -8.56 -13.35
CA ARG A 206 -22.85 -9.28 -13.96
C ARG A 206 -23.34 -8.70 -15.30
N ALA A 207 -23.03 -7.44 -15.61
CA ALA A 207 -23.37 -6.83 -16.90
C ALA A 207 -22.35 -7.15 -18.01
N ALA A 208 -21.07 -7.33 -17.67
CA ALA A 208 -20.01 -7.69 -18.62
C ALA A 208 -19.94 -9.21 -18.88
N THR A 209 -20.44 -10.03 -17.95
CA THR A 209 -20.41 -11.50 -18.01
C THR A 209 -21.23 -12.11 -19.14
N PHE A 210 -22.21 -11.39 -19.70
CA PHE A 210 -23.03 -11.93 -20.80
C PHE A 210 -22.24 -12.21 -22.08
N ARG A 211 -21.04 -11.64 -22.26
CA ARG A 211 -20.14 -11.96 -23.38
C ARG A 211 -19.06 -13.00 -23.05
N ILE A 212 -18.81 -13.26 -21.77
CA ILE A 212 -17.71 -14.13 -21.30
C ILE A 212 -18.21 -15.55 -21.00
N ALA A 213 -19.49 -15.71 -20.63
CA ALA A 213 -20.11 -17.01 -20.36
C ALA A 213 -20.07 -17.98 -21.56
N ASP A 214 -20.01 -17.47 -22.80
CA ASP A 214 -19.86 -18.30 -24.01
C ASP A 214 -18.46 -18.95 -24.13
N ASN A 215 -17.49 -18.59 -23.28
CA ASN A 215 -16.10 -19.03 -23.36
C ASN A 215 -15.64 -19.91 -22.17
N PHE A 216 -16.55 -20.30 -21.28
CA PHE A 216 -16.26 -21.28 -20.22
C PHE A 216 -16.62 -22.70 -20.71
N PRO A 217 -15.63 -23.59 -20.93
CA PRO A 217 -15.94 -25.00 -21.08
C PRO A 217 -16.41 -25.56 -19.72
N ALA A 218 -17.58 -26.18 -19.72
CA ALA A 218 -18.10 -26.93 -18.59
C ALA A 218 -17.33 -28.25 -18.45
N VAL A 219 -16.39 -28.33 -17.51
CA VAL A 219 -15.92 -29.59 -16.90
C VAL A 219 -15.49 -29.34 -15.45
#